data_AF-A0A847WKI2-F1
#
_entry.id   AF-A0A847WKI2-F1
#
_cell.length_a   1.000
_cell.length_b   1.000
_cell.length_c   1.000
_cell.angle_alpha   90.00
_cell.angle_beta   90.00
_cell.angle_gamma   90.00
#
_symmetry.space_group_name_H-M   'P 1'
#
loop_
_entity.id
_entity.type
_entity.pdbx_description
1 polymer ?
#
loop_
_entity_poly.entity_id
_entity_poly.type
_entity_poly.pdbx_seq_one_letter_code
_entity_poly.pdbx_strand_id
1 'polypeptide(L)' 'DGKRLLSVMALGVKQGDEITVIAEGVDEAEAIHAIRKLFYDNFGE' A
#
# COMPACT_ATOMS: atom_id res chain seq x y z
N ASP A 1 6.85 -6.00 5.64
CA ASP A 1 6.05 -7.00 4.92
C ASP A 1 4.66 -6.43 4.70
N GLY A 2 4.41 -5.87 3.52
CA GLY A 2 3.15 -5.16 3.21
C GLY A 2 1.91 -6.06 3.18
N LYS A 3 2.11 -7.39 3.14
CA LYS A 3 1.02 -8.38 3.20
C LYS A 3 0.60 -8.70 4.64
N ARG A 4 1.41 -8.30 5.63
CA ARG A 4 1.15 -8.52 7.05
C ARG A 4 0.47 -7.30 7.68
N LEU A 5 -0.83 -7.45 7.99
CA LEU A 5 -1.63 -6.39 8.61
C LEU A 5 -0.99 -5.79 9.86
N LEU A 6 -0.52 -6.63 10.81
CA LEU A 6 0.09 -6.13 12.05
C LEU A 6 1.35 -5.27 11.80
N SER A 7 2.16 -5.65 10.81
CA SER A 7 3.36 -4.89 10.44
C SER A 7 3.00 -3.55 9.81
N VAL A 8 1.96 -3.51 8.98
CA VAL A 8 1.48 -2.28 8.35
C VAL A 8 0.87 -1.34 9.41
N MET A 9 0.04 -1.86 10.32
CA MET A 9 -0.54 -1.08 11.42
C MET A 9 0.54 -0.49 12.34
N ALA A 10 1.61 -1.24 12.61
CA ALA A 10 2.72 -0.79 13.44
C ALA A 10 3.54 0.36 12.82
N LEU A 11 3.44 0.60 11.51
CA LEU A 11 4.10 1.75 10.86
C LEU A 11 3.50 3.09 11.32
N GLY A 12 2.24 3.11 11.78
CA GLY A 12 1.62 4.30 12.38
C GLY A 12 1.46 5.49 11.42
N VAL A 13 1.40 5.22 10.11
CA VAL A 13 1.24 6.22 9.04
C VAL A 13 -0.10 6.95 9.17
N LYS A 14 -0.07 8.27 9.02
CA LYS A 14 -1.23 9.17 9.13
C LYS A 14 -1.57 9.81 7.79
N GLN A 15 -2.77 10.38 7.69
CA GLN A 15 -3.15 11.15 6.51
C GLN A 15 -2.18 12.33 6.33
N GLY A 16 -1.64 12.47 5.11
CA GLY A 16 -0.65 13.49 4.78
C GLY A 16 0.80 13.03 4.87
N ASP A 17 1.05 11.84 5.43
CA ASP A 17 2.39 11.25 5.40
C ASP A 17 2.73 10.74 4.00
N GLU A 18 3.99 10.93 3.59
CA GLU A 18 4.52 10.37 2.35
C GLU A 18 5.09 8.97 2.59
N ILE A 19 4.68 8.00 1.78
CA ILE A 19 5.18 6.62 1.84
C ILE A 19 5.66 6.16 0.46
N THR A 20 6.64 5.26 0.46
CA THR A 20 7.11 4.57 -0.74
C THR A 20 6.74 3.09 -0.66
N VAL A 21 6.09 2.57 -1.70
CA VAL A 21 5.74 1.15 -1.82
C VAL A 21 6.57 0.54 -2.94
N ILE A 22 7.24 -0.57 -2.62
CA ILE A 22 8.07 -1.34 -3.55
C ILE A 22 7.50 -2.76 -3.60
N ALA A 23 7.33 -3.29 -4.80
CA ALA A 23 6.95 -4.68 -5.05
C ALA A 23 7.98 -5.29 -5.99
N GLU A 24 8.30 -6.56 -5.76
CA GLU A 24 9.22 -7.35 -6.58
C GLU A 24 8.58 -8.71 -6.80
N GLY A 25 8.43 -9.13 -8.05
CA GLY A 25 7.80 -10.41 -8.38
C GLY A 25 7.17 -10.42 -9.76
N VAL A 26 6.63 -11.57 -10.14
CA VAL A 26 5.98 -11.78 -11.44
C VAL A 26 4.72 -10.93 -11.65
N ASP A 27 4.14 -10.42 -10.56
CA ASP A 27 2.93 -9.61 -10.49
C ASP A 27 3.20 -8.19 -9.96
N GLU A 28 4.45 -7.71 -10.03
CA GLU A 28 4.86 -6.42 -9.47
C GLU A 28 4.08 -5.24 -10.04
N ALA A 29 3.81 -5.24 -11.35
CA ALA A 29 3.10 -4.16 -12.03
C ALA A 29 1.62 -4.12 -11.59
N GLU A 30 0.97 -5.27 -11.54
CA GLU A 30 -0.41 -5.44 -11.09
C GLU A 30 -0.55 -5.07 -9.61
N ALA A 31 0.39 -5.49 -8.76
CA ALA A 31 0.38 -5.19 -7.33
C ALA A 31 0.50 -3.69 -7.07
N ILE A 32 1.44 -3.01 -7.73
CA ILE A 32 1.60 -1.56 -7.60
C ILE A 32 0.36 -0.82 -8.13
N HIS A 33 -0.20 -1.26 -9.25
CA HIS A 33 -1.41 -0.66 -9.80
C HIS A 33 -2.61 -0.80 -8.85
N ALA A 34 -2.83 -1.99 -8.28
CA ALA A 34 -3.91 -2.24 -7.33
C ALA A 34 -3.76 -1.42 -6.04
N ILE A 35 -2.55 -1.36 -5.48
CA ILE A 35 -2.27 -0.55 -4.28
C ILE A 35 -2.51 0.93 -4.58
N ARG A 36 -1.99 1.43 -5.70
CA ARG A 36 -2.21 2.83 -6.11
C ARG A 36 -3.70 3.14 -6.21
N LYS A 37 -4.48 2.29 -6.87
CA LYS A 37 -5.92 2.45 -7.02
C LYS A 37 -6.62 2.51 -5.66
N LEU A 38 -6.26 1.63 -4.73
CA LEU A 38 -6.83 1.60 -3.38
C LEU A 38 -6.69 2.94 -2.65
N PHE A 39 -5.53 3.59 -2.74
CA PHE A 39 -5.31 4.91 -2.14
C PHE A 39 -6.07 6.02 -2.86
N TYR A 40 -6.15 6.00 -4.19
CA TYR A 40 -6.92 6.99 -4.95
C TYR A 40 -8.42 6.90 -4.70
N ASP A 41 -8.94 5.68 -4.57
CA ASP A 41 -10.34 5.41 -4.28
C ASP A 41 -10.66 5.65 -2.78
N ASN A 42 -9.74 6.25 -2.01
CA ASN A 42 -9.83 6.46 -0.56
C ASN A 42 -10.34 5.22 0.19
N PHE A 43 -9.81 4.04 -0.15
CA PHE A 43 -10.22 2.76 0.42
C PHE A 43 -11.72 2.39 0.23
N GLY A 44 -12.41 3.04 -0.72
CA GLY A 44 -13.82 2.80 -1.05
C GLY A 44 -14.82 3.66 -0.27
N GLU A 45 -14.35 4.73 0.38
CA GLU A 45 -15.19 5.73 1.06
C GLU A 45 -15.80 6.78 0.11
#